data_AF-A0A1X0P498-F1
#
_entry.id   AF-A0A1X0P498-F1
#
_cell.length_a   1.000
_cell.length_b   1.000
_cell.length_c   1.000
_cell.angle_alpha   90.00
_cell.angle_beta   90.00
_cell.angle_gamma   90.00
#
_symmetry.space_group_name_H-M   'P 1'
#
loop_
_entity.id
_entity.type
_entity.pdbx_description
1 polymer ?
#
loop_
_entity_poly.entity_id
_entity_poly.type
_entity_poly.pdbx_seq_one_letter_code
_entity_poly.pdbx_strand_id
1 'polypeptide(L)'
;MNFRLLQLAAISSTTWGPKRDVLRAFYLTLVQAQTLYGFEIWYWDAAPTSHKLLDSGQNKACRTIAGIPYGCRSADALREARLLPLEMTAMIRSLKY
;
A
#
# COMPACT_ATOMS: atom_id res chain seq x y z
N MET A 1 8.69 -5.20 20.82
CA MET A 1 7.27 -5.19 20.39
C MET A 1 6.88 -3.74 20.14
N ASN A 2 6.36 -3.39 18.95
CA ASN A 2 6.14 -1.99 18.58
C ASN A 2 4.74 -1.53 19.02
N PHE A 3 4.66 -0.79 20.14
CA PHE A 3 3.41 -0.41 20.79
C PHE A 3 2.42 0.32 19.88
N ARG A 4 2.91 1.11 18.92
CA ARG A 4 2.07 1.84 17.94
C ARG A 4 1.30 0.91 17.00
N LEU A 5 1.95 -0.13 16.50
CA LEU A 5 1.29 -1.11 15.61
C LEU A 5 0.20 -1.88 16.36
N LEU A 6 0.42 -2.18 17.65
CA LEU A 6 -0.59 -2.78 18.52
C LEU A 6 -1.84 -1.90 18.66
N GLN A 7 -1.65 -0.59 18.82
CA GLN A 7 -2.76 0.37 18.88
C GLN A 7 -3.50 0.49 17.55
N LEU A 8 -2.76 0.55 16.43
CA LEU A 8 -3.38 0.59 15.09
C LEU A 8 -4.15 -0.68 14.79
N ALA A 9 -3.59 -1.84 15.14
CA ALA A 9 -4.27 -3.12 15.01
C ALA A 9 -5.57 -3.16 15.82
N ALA A 10 -5.57 -2.65 17.06
CA ALA A 10 -6.76 -2.57 17.90
C ALA A 10 -7.87 -1.68 17.29
N ILE A 11 -7.49 -0.55 16.67
CA ILE A 11 -8.43 0.34 15.96
C ILE A 11 -8.97 -0.34 14.70
N SER A 12 -8.10 -1.01 13.93
CA SER A 12 -8.48 -1.72 12.70
C SER A 12 -9.33 -2.98 12.94
N SER A 13 -9.25 -3.54 14.16
CA SER A 13 -9.90 -4.78 14.58
C SER A 13 -11.40 -4.61 14.85
N THR A 14 -11.93 -3.40 14.77
CA THR A 14 -13.37 -3.19 14.96
C THR A 14 -14.13 -3.94 13.88
N THR A 15 -15.09 -4.76 14.31
CA THR A 15 -15.93 -5.75 13.61
C THR A 15 -16.72 -5.24 12.39
N TRP A 16 -16.48 -4.02 11.96
CA TRP A 16 -17.27 -3.26 11.00
C TRP A 16 -16.45 -3.03 9.72
N GLY A 17 -16.62 -3.91 8.73
CA GLY A 17 -16.03 -3.75 7.40
C GLY A 17 -15.47 -5.04 6.79
N PRO A 18 -15.19 -5.04 5.47
CA PRO A 18 -14.53 -6.16 4.81
C PRO A 18 -13.15 -6.43 5.42
N LYS A 19 -12.84 -7.71 5.66
CA LYS A 19 -11.58 -8.14 6.28
C LYS A 19 -10.37 -7.57 5.55
N ARG A 20 -9.37 -7.11 6.29
CA ARG A 20 -8.11 -6.57 5.75
C ARG A 20 -7.51 -7.44 4.64
N ASP A 21 -7.43 -8.76 4.86
CA ASP A 21 -6.84 -9.67 3.89
C ASP A 21 -7.67 -9.77 2.60
N VAL A 22 -9.00 -9.62 2.69
CA VAL A 22 -9.90 -9.58 1.53
C VAL A 22 -9.70 -8.28 0.76
N LEU A 23 -9.72 -7.12 1.43
CA LEU A 23 -9.46 -5.83 0.80
C LEU A 23 -8.08 -5.77 0.14
N ARG A 24 -7.08 -6.32 0.84
CA ARG A 24 -5.72 -6.44 0.31
C ARG A 24 -5.70 -7.33 -0.92
N ALA A 25 -6.34 -8.49 -0.89
CA ALA A 25 -6.39 -9.39 -2.05
C ALA A 25 -7.01 -8.68 -3.26
N PHE A 26 -8.17 -8.03 -3.08
CA PHE A 26 -8.80 -7.23 -4.14
C PHE A 26 -7.91 -6.10 -4.66
N TYR A 27 -7.21 -5.40 -3.76
CA TYR A 27 -6.25 -4.38 -4.15
C TYR A 27 -5.11 -4.95 -4.99
N LEU A 28 -4.47 -6.04 -4.54
CA LEU A 28 -3.35 -6.69 -5.24
C LEU A 28 -3.76 -7.23 -6.63
N THR A 29 -4.95 -7.82 -6.74
CA THR A 29 -5.38 -8.54 -7.95
C THR A 29 -5.96 -7.63 -9.02
N LEU A 30 -6.75 -6.63 -8.64
CA LEU A 30 -7.48 -5.79 -9.60
C LEU A 30 -6.85 -4.41 -9.73
N VAL A 31 -6.74 -3.70 -8.61
CA VAL A 31 -6.31 -2.30 -8.61
C VAL A 31 -4.82 -2.19 -8.93
N GLN A 32 -4.00 -2.99 -8.25
CA GLN A 32 -2.55 -2.96 -8.39
C GLN A 32 -2.10 -3.54 -9.73
N ALA A 33 -2.79 -4.54 -10.27
CA ALA A 33 -2.49 -5.07 -11.61
C ALA A 33 -2.69 -4.00 -12.69
N GLN A 34 -3.83 -3.28 -12.65
CA GLN A 34 -4.15 -2.23 -13.60
C GLN A 34 -3.26 -0.99 -13.43
N THR A 35 -3.07 -0.53 -12.19
CA THR A 35 -2.28 0.67 -11.89
C THR A 35 -0.79 0.48 -12.12
N LEU A 36 -0.29 -0.75 -12.01
CA LEU A 36 1.11 -1.06 -12.24
C LEU A 36 1.36 -1.67 -13.64
N TYR A 37 0.42 -1.54 -14.58
CA TYR A 37 0.67 -1.90 -15.97
C TYR A 37 1.74 -0.97 -16.57
N GLY A 38 2.83 -1.54 -17.09
CA GLY A 38 3.98 -0.78 -17.60
C GLY A 38 4.84 -0.09 -16.53
N PHE A 39 4.47 -0.23 -15.25
CA PHE A 39 5.16 0.43 -14.13
C PHE A 39 6.59 -0.07 -13.94
N GLU A 40 6.87 -1.34 -14.21
CA GLU A 40 8.21 -1.90 -14.06
C GLU A 40 9.27 -1.24 -14.96
N ILE A 41 8.85 -0.71 -16.12
CA ILE A 41 9.71 0.00 -17.07
C ILE A 41 9.70 1.50 -16.77
N TRP A 42 8.51 2.09 -16.66
CA TRP A 42 8.37 3.56 -16.57
C TRP A 42 8.59 4.14 -15.18
N TYR A 43 8.63 3.33 -14.13
CA TYR A 43 8.83 3.86 -12.78
C TYR A 43 10.16 4.61 -12.65
N TRP A 44 11.23 4.11 -13.28
CA TRP A 44 12.56 4.71 -13.19
C TRP A 44 12.67 6.04 -13.96
N ASP A 45 11.91 6.18 -15.05
CA ASP A 45 11.87 7.40 -15.87
C ASP A 45 10.77 8.39 -15.43
N ALA A 46 9.93 8.01 -14.47
CA ALA A 46 8.84 8.85 -14.03
C ALA A 46 9.34 10.08 -13.27
N ALA A 47 8.72 11.23 -13.52
CA ALA A 47 9.03 12.47 -12.82
C ALA A 47 8.80 12.35 -11.29
N PRO A 48 9.55 13.08 -10.45
CA PRO A 48 9.37 13.05 -8.99
C PRO A 48 7.94 13.40 -8.52
N THR A 49 7.22 14.23 -9.28
CA THR A 49 5.81 14.55 -9.02
C THR A 49 4.90 13.34 -9.20
N SER A 50 5.17 12.52 -10.22
CA SER A 50 4.46 11.27 -10.47
C SER A 50 4.72 10.25 -9.35
N HIS A 51 5.95 10.12 -8.87
CA HIS A 51 6.25 9.27 -7.71
C HIS A 51 5.46 9.68 -6.47
N LYS A 52 5.44 10.98 -6.14
CA LYS A 52 4.65 11.50 -5.01
C LYS A 52 3.16 11.22 -5.15
N LEU A 53 2.61 11.32 -6.36
CA LEU A 53 1.21 11.03 -6.63
C LEU A 53 0.91 9.54 -6.37
N LEU A 54 1.76 8.65 -6.88
CA LEU A 54 1.61 7.21 -6.72
C LEU A 54 1.78 6.79 -5.25
N ASP A 55 2.75 7.33 -4.53
CA ASP A 55 2.94 7.08 -3.09
C ASP A 55 1.75 7.57 -2.26
N SER A 56 1.18 8.73 -2.60
CA SER A 56 -0.03 9.25 -1.94
C SER A 56 -1.23 8.33 -2.19
N GLY A 57 -1.38 7.85 -3.43
CA GLY A 57 -2.40 6.87 -3.82
C GLY A 57 -2.27 5.57 -3.05
N GLN A 58 -1.07 4.99 -2.99
CA GLN A 58 -0.81 3.77 -2.24
C GLN A 58 -1.05 3.97 -0.73
N ASN A 59 -0.62 5.09 -0.15
CA ASN A 59 -0.89 5.37 1.27
C ASN A 59 -2.40 5.51 1.56
N LYS A 60 -3.17 6.10 0.64
CA LYS A 60 -4.64 6.13 0.76
C LYS A 60 -5.23 4.72 0.73
N ALA A 61 -4.78 3.86 -0.20
CA ALA A 61 -5.21 2.47 -0.26
C ALA A 61 -4.82 1.67 1.00
N CYS A 62 -3.60 1.85 1.51
CA CYS A 62 -3.13 1.20 2.74
C CYS A 62 -4.03 1.54 3.93
N ARG A 63 -4.43 2.81 4.06
CA ARG A 63 -5.33 3.25 5.13
C ARG A 63 -6.71 2.63 5.02
N THR A 64 -7.25 2.51 3.82
CA THR A 64 -8.53 1.80 3.58
C THR A 64 -8.42 0.32 3.92
N ILE A 65 -7.37 -0.36 3.45
CA ILE A 65 -7.12 -1.79 3.69
C ILE A 65 -6.96 -2.07 5.18
N ALA A 66 -6.19 -1.24 5.87
CA ALA A 66 -5.86 -1.41 7.27
C ALA A 66 -6.84 -0.72 8.24
N GLY A 67 -7.85 0.01 7.76
CA GLY A 67 -8.82 0.70 8.63
C GLY A 67 -8.19 1.73 9.58
N ILE A 68 -7.13 2.41 9.15
CA ILE A 68 -6.37 3.37 9.99
C ILE A 68 -6.60 4.83 9.56
N PRO A 69 -6.56 5.80 10.49
CA PRO A 69 -6.89 7.20 10.21
C PRO A 69 -5.86 7.90 9.31
N TYR A 70 -6.27 9.03 8.71
CA TYR A 70 -5.47 9.80 7.75
C TYR A 70 -4.10 10.24 8.27
N GLY A 71 -3.98 10.56 9.56
CA GLY A 71 -2.75 11.07 10.20
C GLY A 71 -1.69 10.02 10.51
N CYS A 72 -1.91 8.75 10.21
CA CYS A 72 -0.90 7.71 10.40
C CYS A 72 0.30 7.89 9.47
N ARG A 73 1.50 7.58 9.99
CA ARG A 73 2.73 7.59 9.21
C ARG A 73 2.63 6.57 8.07
N SER A 74 3.07 6.95 6.87
CA SER A 74 3.06 6.11 5.66
C SER A 74 3.72 4.74 5.87
N ALA A 75 4.85 4.69 6.58
CA ALA A 75 5.55 3.44 6.88
C ALA A 75 4.71 2.48 7.74
N ASP A 76 3.97 3.01 8.71
CA ASP A 76 3.09 2.22 9.56
C ASP A 76 1.86 1.75 8.76
N ALA A 77 1.33 2.59 7.88
CA ALA A 77 0.24 2.24 6.97
C ALA A 77 0.60 1.10 6.02
N LEU A 78 1.77 1.17 5.39
CA LEU A 78 2.30 0.10 4.55
C LEU A 78 2.43 -1.20 5.32
N ARG A 79 2.99 -1.14 6.54
CA ARG A 79 3.18 -2.31 7.39
C ARG A 79 1.86 -2.93 7.84
N GLU A 80 0.88 -2.11 8.22
CA GLU A 80 -0.44 -2.58 8.64
C GLU A 80 -1.24 -3.15 7.46
N ALA A 81 -1.18 -2.55 6.28
CA ALA A 81 -1.73 -3.14 5.05
C ALA A 81 -0.91 -4.33 4.54
N ARG A 82 0.28 -4.52 5.14
CA ARG A 82 1.37 -5.43 4.77
C ARG A 82 1.81 -5.32 3.30
N LEU A 83 1.69 -4.13 2.71
CA LEU A 83 2.13 -3.82 1.34
C LEU A 83 3.59 -3.39 1.31
N LEU A 84 4.27 -3.63 0.18
CA LEU A 84 5.64 -3.17 -0.05
C LEU A 84 5.63 -1.74 -0.59
N PRO A 85 6.69 -0.94 -0.34
CA PRO A 85 6.87 0.34 -1.03
C PRO A 85 6.82 0.18 -2.56
N LEU A 86 6.41 1.25 -3.25
CA LEU A 86 6.31 1.26 -4.71
C LEU A 86 7.65 0.97 -5.40
N GLU A 87 8.73 1.57 -4.90
CA GLU A 87 10.10 1.34 -5.39
C GLU A 87 10.48 -0.14 -5.31
N MET A 88 10.25 -0.77 -4.16
CA MET A 88 10.55 -2.19 -3.98
C MET A 88 9.67 -3.07 -4.89
N THR A 89 8.43 -2.65 -5.13
CA THR A 89 7.52 -3.33 -6.05
C THR A 89 8.01 -3.20 -7.50
N ALA A 90 8.48 -2.02 -7.90
CA ALA A 90 9.08 -1.78 -9.22
C ALA A 90 10.30 -2.67 -9.41
N MET A 91 11.22 -2.69 -8.43
CA MET A 91 12.42 -3.51 -8.46
C MET A 91 12.12 -5.01 -8.57
N ILE A 92 11.19 -5.54 -7.77
CA ILE A 92 10.81 -6.96 -7.82
C ILE A 92 10.21 -7.33 -9.18
N ARG A 93 9.45 -6.42 -9.79
CA ARG A 93 8.81 -6.66 -11.09
C ARG A 93 9.78 -6.50 -12.25
N SER A 94 10.69 -5.53 -12.20
CA SER A 94 11.72 -5.32 -13.22
C SER A 94 12.72 -6.48 -13.30
N LEU A 95 12.91 -7.24 -12.20
CA LEU A 95 13.77 -8.44 -12.17
C LEU A 95 13.13 -9.68 -12.83
N LYS A 96 11.86 -9.62 -13.25
CA LYS A 96 11.21 -10.74 -13.94
C LYS A 96 11.52 -10.81 -15.44
N TYR A 97 12.35 -9.89 -15.96
CA TYR A 97 12.79 -9.82 -17.34
C TYR A 97 14.31 -9.79 -17.43
#